data_AF-A0A7C7VXP5-F1
#
_entry.id   AF-A0A7C7VXP5-F1
#
_cell.length_a   1.000
_cell.length_b   1.000
_cell.length_c   1.000
_cell.angle_alpha   90.00
_cell.angle_beta   90.00
_cell.angle_gamma   90.00
#
_symmetry.space_group_name_H-M   'P 1'
#
loop_
_entity.id
_entity.type
_entity.pdbx_description
1 polymer ?
#
loop_
_entity_poly.entity_id
_entity_poly.type
_entity_poly.pdbx_seq_one_letter_code
_entity_poly.pdbx_strand_id
1 'polypeptide(L)'
;MQQSENLENEQIPPAEEPNESPKETPEYTAEPVEIFPETEQPASDEAQPQPESRARRFARKLVRWTLGFLIVIGVGFLAAVFLIYQPKVQELKQAQANLTNVEATITAQEAQVLTLESQIDALNKQVESLNEQIEGLKEEKQALLAEQGLHELQIVLLQTHANVLSAQIALFESNPARARILLKNASEQLAEFETMLP
;
A
#
# COMPACT_ATOMS: atom_id res chain seq x y z
N MET A 1 -39.31 -7.56 13.73
CA MET A 1 -38.84 -8.02 15.05
C MET A 1 -37.34 -7.95 15.03
N GLN A 2 -36.79 -7.14 15.94
CA GLN A 2 -35.38 -6.79 16.05
C GLN A 2 -34.70 -7.77 17.02
N GLN A 3 -33.52 -8.27 16.65
CA GLN A 3 -32.51 -8.89 17.53
C GLN A 3 -31.16 -8.53 16.87
N SER A 4 -30.45 -7.51 17.37
CA SER A 4 -29.53 -7.53 18.51
C SER A 4 -28.13 -7.99 18.09
N GLU A 5 -27.33 -7.07 17.56
CA GLU A 5 -25.87 -7.12 17.62
C GLU A 5 -25.39 -6.01 18.56
N ASN A 6 -24.77 -6.47 19.63
CA ASN A 6 -24.16 -5.74 20.72
C ASN A 6 -22.71 -6.26 20.76
N LEU A 7 -21.74 -5.36 20.61
CA LEU A 7 -20.29 -5.48 20.82
C LEU A 7 -19.71 -4.15 20.28
N GLU A 8 -19.89 -3.03 20.98
CA GLU A 8 -19.12 -2.66 22.18
C GLU A 8 -17.65 -2.46 21.81
N ASN A 9 -17.38 -1.35 21.11
CA ASN A 9 -16.03 -0.86 20.86
C ASN A 9 -15.71 0.27 21.83
N GLU A 10 -14.52 0.14 22.41
CA GLU A 10 -14.01 0.84 23.58
C GLU A 10 -14.20 2.36 23.61
N GLN A 11 -14.72 2.79 24.76
CA GLN A 11 -14.68 4.13 25.31
C GLN A 11 -13.26 4.71 25.32
N ILE A 12 -13.11 5.90 24.75
CA ILE A 12 -12.11 6.87 25.20
C ILE A 12 -12.85 7.88 26.07
N PRO A 13 -12.57 8.00 27.38
CA PRO A 13 -13.02 9.14 28.15
C PRO A 13 -11.97 10.26 28.09
N PRO A 14 -12.40 11.52 27.92
CA PRO A 14 -11.65 12.65 28.45
C PRO A 14 -12.56 13.48 29.35
N ALA A 15 -12.34 13.42 30.66
CA ALA A 15 -12.62 14.52 31.58
C ALA A 15 -12.10 14.15 32.97
N GLU A 16 -11.21 14.96 33.52
CA GLU A 16 -11.34 15.64 34.83
C GLU A 16 -9.96 16.14 35.34
N GLU A 17 -9.73 17.45 35.22
CA GLU A 17 -9.08 18.25 36.29
C GLU A 17 -10.02 18.31 37.51
N PRO A 18 -9.71 18.93 38.68
CA PRO A 18 -8.46 19.50 39.24
C PRO A 18 -8.18 19.03 40.70
N ASN A 19 -7.00 19.28 41.29
CA ASN A 19 -6.92 19.92 42.61
C ASN A 19 -5.49 20.26 43.10
N GLU A 20 -5.34 21.54 43.47
CA GLU A 20 -4.75 22.08 44.71
C GLU A 20 -3.39 21.61 45.27
N SER A 21 -2.46 22.57 45.32
CA SER A 21 -1.38 22.80 46.34
C SER A 21 -1.91 22.74 47.80
N PRO A 22 -1.17 23.07 48.89
CA PRO A 22 0.24 23.46 49.11
C PRO A 22 0.91 22.78 50.35
N LYS A 23 2.18 23.10 50.65
CA LYS A 23 2.76 23.30 52.03
C LYS A 23 4.28 23.51 51.93
N GLU A 24 4.78 24.70 52.22
CA GLU A 24 5.16 25.25 53.55
C GLU A 24 6.54 24.77 54.05
N THR A 25 7.46 25.75 54.08
CA THR A 25 8.64 25.82 54.96
C THR A 25 8.25 25.77 56.45
N PRO A 26 9.13 25.27 57.32
CA PRO A 26 9.72 26.12 58.37
C PRO A 26 11.26 25.96 58.42
N GLU A 27 12.07 26.99 58.67
CA GLU A 27 12.31 27.72 59.94
C GLU A 27 13.41 27.09 60.83
N TYR A 28 14.26 27.98 61.37
CA TYR A 28 15.03 27.88 62.62
C TYR A 28 16.55 27.58 62.60
N THR A 29 17.31 28.67 62.54
CA THR A 29 18.20 29.21 63.62
C THR A 29 19.11 28.28 64.42
N ALA A 30 20.42 28.61 64.44
CA ALA A 30 21.23 28.75 65.66
C ALA A 30 22.63 29.34 65.36
N GLU A 31 22.84 30.61 65.72
CA GLU A 31 24.10 31.02 66.39
C GLU A 31 24.07 30.42 67.81
N PRO A 32 25.21 30.07 68.44
CA PRO A 32 25.85 31.05 69.34
C PRO A 32 27.38 30.94 69.58
N VAL A 33 27.97 32.12 69.82
CA VAL A 33 28.86 32.50 70.96
C VAL A 33 30.36 32.15 70.94
N GLU A 34 31.13 33.25 70.87
CA GLU A 34 32.29 33.72 71.67
C GLU A 34 33.41 32.70 72.02
N ILE A 35 34.68 33.08 71.93
CA ILE A 35 35.40 33.78 73.00
C ILE A 35 36.65 34.45 72.40
N PHE A 36 36.77 35.77 72.60
CA PHE A 36 38.03 36.52 72.55
C PHE A 36 38.89 36.16 73.78
N PRO A 37 40.22 36.22 73.70
CA PRO A 37 40.83 37.44 74.21
C PRO A 37 42.05 37.94 73.42
N GLU A 38 42.06 39.26 73.29
CA GLU A 38 43.14 40.20 73.54
C GLU A 38 44.61 39.71 73.62
N THR A 39 45.44 40.54 73.00
CA THR A 39 46.76 41.07 73.45
C THR A 39 48.07 40.50 72.88
N GLU A 40 48.91 41.49 72.58
CA GLU A 40 50.38 41.47 72.58
C GLU A 40 51.14 41.11 71.28
N GLN A 41 51.34 42.18 70.50
CA GLN A 41 52.63 42.50 69.85
C GLN A 41 53.82 42.14 70.76
N PRO A 42 54.96 41.71 70.18
CA PRO A 42 55.97 42.73 69.91
C PRO A 42 56.76 42.54 68.61
N ALA A 43 57.44 43.64 68.29
CA ALA A 43 58.44 43.87 67.27
C ALA A 43 59.37 42.68 66.92
N SER A 44 59.74 42.60 65.64
CA SER A 44 61.16 42.46 65.24
C SER A 44 61.34 42.66 63.72
N ASP A 45 62.21 43.62 63.43
CA ASP A 45 63.25 43.62 62.43
C ASP A 45 62.91 43.68 60.94
N GLU A 46 63.16 44.89 60.42
CA GLU A 46 63.73 45.15 59.10
C GLU A 46 64.78 44.09 58.71
N ALA A 47 64.51 43.31 57.67
CA ALA A 47 65.56 42.55 56.98
C ALA A 47 65.20 42.25 55.51
N GLN A 48 65.59 43.21 54.67
CA GLN A 48 66.14 43.05 53.32
C GLN A 48 65.33 42.35 52.20
N PRO A 49 65.24 42.98 51.01
CA PRO A 49 64.62 42.37 49.83
C PRO A 49 65.52 41.25 49.29
N GLN A 50 65.04 40.00 49.32
CA GLN A 50 65.75 38.92 48.66
C GLN A 50 65.80 39.16 47.14
N PRO A 51 66.97 39.01 46.50
CA PRO A 51 67.14 39.32 45.09
C PRO A 51 66.30 38.38 44.24
N GLU A 52 65.39 38.95 43.46
CA GLU A 52 64.64 38.25 42.44
C GLU A 52 65.61 37.65 41.41
N SER A 53 65.85 36.35 41.50
CA SER A 53 66.61 35.59 40.53
C SER A 53 66.07 35.88 39.11
N ARG A 54 66.98 36.27 38.21
CA ARG A 54 66.72 36.57 36.79
C ARG A 54 65.88 35.47 36.10
N ALA A 55 65.93 34.24 36.60
CA ALA A 55 65.12 33.10 36.16
C ALA A 55 63.59 33.34 36.28
N ARG A 56 63.08 34.07 37.29
CA ARG A 56 61.64 34.37 37.42
C ARG A 56 61.13 35.31 36.31
N ARG A 57 61.98 36.22 35.82
CA ARG A 57 61.63 37.14 34.72
C ARG A 57 61.59 36.40 33.38
N PHE A 58 62.51 35.47 33.17
CA PHE A 58 62.48 34.57 32.00
C PHE A 58 61.33 33.56 32.08
N ALA A 59 61.02 33.02 33.26
CA ALA A 59 59.87 32.13 33.47
C ALA A 59 58.53 32.80 33.14
N ARG A 60 58.31 34.07 33.54
CA ARG A 60 57.08 34.81 33.14
C ARG A 60 57.00 35.03 31.64
N LYS A 61 58.13 35.28 30.97
CA LYS A 61 58.19 35.38 29.50
C LYS A 61 57.93 34.04 28.83
N LEU A 62 58.51 32.95 29.33
CA LEU A 62 58.27 31.59 28.84
C LEU A 62 56.80 31.18 29.04
N VAL A 63 56.22 31.40 30.22
CA VAL A 63 54.82 31.07 30.52
C VAL A 63 53.85 31.79 29.58
N ARG A 64 54.10 33.08 29.29
CA ARG A 64 53.30 33.81 28.30
C ARG A 64 53.47 33.24 26.89
N TRP A 65 54.67 32.78 26.53
CA TRP A 65 54.94 32.21 25.21
C TRP A 65 54.37 30.81 25.05
N THR A 66 54.49 29.95 26.07
CA THR A 66 53.90 28.60 26.10
C THR A 66 52.38 28.67 26.10
N LEU A 67 51.77 29.63 26.79
CA LEU A 67 50.32 29.84 26.76
C LEU A 67 49.85 30.23 25.36
N GLY A 68 50.56 31.14 24.67
CA GLY A 68 50.27 31.47 23.28
C GLY A 68 50.43 30.27 22.35
N PHE A 69 51.49 29.48 22.53
CA PHE A 69 51.74 28.26 21.75
C PHE A 69 50.65 27.20 21.98
N LEU A 70 50.21 27.03 23.23
CA LEU A 70 49.14 26.12 23.61
C LEU A 70 47.80 26.51 22.98
N ILE A 71 47.49 27.81 22.92
CA ILE A 71 46.28 28.30 22.25
C ILE A 71 46.32 27.98 20.75
N VAL A 72 47.45 28.24 20.08
CA VAL A 72 47.60 27.95 18.64
C VAL A 72 47.48 26.44 18.37
N ILE A 73 48.09 25.59 19.22
CA ILE A 73 47.94 24.14 19.13
C ILE A 73 46.49 23.72 19.36
N GLY A 74 45.83 24.27 20.38
CA GLY A 74 44.43 23.95 20.70
C GLY A 74 43.50 24.30 19.54
N VAL A 75 43.66 25.48 18.94
CA VAL A 75 42.89 25.91 17.76
C VAL A 75 43.21 25.04 16.54
N GLY A 76 44.48 24.71 16.30
CA GLY A 76 44.89 23.84 15.20
C GLY A 76 44.34 22.41 15.33
N PHE A 77 44.33 21.86 16.55
CA PHE A 77 43.72 20.57 16.85
C PHE A 77 42.20 20.60 16.66
N LEU A 78 41.53 21.66 17.13
CA LEU A 78 40.09 21.86 16.92
C LEU A 78 39.75 21.92 15.43
N ALA A 79 40.55 22.64 14.64
CA ALA A 79 40.40 22.73 13.19
C ALA A 79 40.61 21.37 12.50
N ALA A 80 41.60 20.58 12.93
CA ALA A 80 41.85 19.24 12.39
C ALA A 80 40.68 18.28 12.70
N VAL A 81 40.16 18.29 13.92
CA VAL A 81 38.97 17.50 14.29
C VAL A 81 37.75 17.94 13.46
N PHE A 82 37.56 19.24 13.28
CA PHE A 82 36.44 19.77 12.48
C PHE A 82 36.53 19.35 11.01
N LEU A 83 37.74 19.39 10.42
CA LEU A 83 38.01 18.94 9.06
C LEU A 83 37.72 17.45 8.85
N ILE A 84 37.99 16.61 9.85
CA ILE A 84 37.71 15.17 9.78
C ILE A 84 36.21 14.87 9.99
N TYR A 85 35.51 15.68 10.78
CA TYR A 85 34.10 15.46 11.11
C TYR A 85 33.15 15.87 9.97
N GLN A 86 33.47 16.91 9.19
CA GLN A 86 32.66 17.37 8.07
C GLN A 86 32.32 16.29 7.02
N PRO A 87 33.28 15.50 6.49
CA PRO A 87 32.97 14.47 5.50
C PRO A 87 32.05 13.38 6.08
N LYS A 88 32.18 13.04 7.37
CA LYS A 88 31.30 12.04 8.02
C LYS A 88 29.85 12.51 8.13
N VAL A 89 29.63 13.79 8.41
CA VAL A 89 28.28 14.37 8.40
C VAL A 89 27.70 14.37 6.98
N GLN A 90 28.51 14.58 5.95
CA GLN A 90 28.05 14.51 4.55
C GLN A 90 27.70 13.08 4.14
N GLU A 91 28.50 12.08 4.52
CA GLU A 91 28.21 10.65 4.30
C GLU A 91 26.86 10.27 4.95
N LEU A 92 26.61 10.69 6.19
CA LEU A 92 25.34 10.43 6.88
C LEU A 92 24.16 11.11 6.20
N LYS A 93 24.32 12.37 5.77
CA LYS A 93 23.27 13.09 5.03
C LYS A 93 22.97 12.43 3.68
N GLN A 94 23.99 11.97 2.96
CA GLN A 94 23.82 11.24 1.71
C GLN A 94 23.15 9.89 1.93
N ALA A 95 23.58 9.14 2.95
CA ALA A 95 22.94 7.87 3.32
C ALA A 95 21.47 8.08 3.68
N GLN A 96 21.15 9.11 4.46
CA GLN A 96 19.78 9.45 4.82
C GLN A 96 18.95 9.85 3.58
N ALA A 97 19.51 10.67 2.68
CA ALA A 97 18.84 11.03 1.43
C ALA A 97 18.61 9.81 0.53
N ASN A 98 19.56 8.88 0.47
CA ASN A 98 19.42 7.63 -0.26
C ASN A 98 18.33 6.75 0.34
N LEU A 99 18.26 6.64 1.66
CA LEU A 99 17.18 5.90 2.34
C LEU A 99 15.81 6.49 2.03
N THR A 100 15.65 7.82 2.11
CA THR A 100 14.38 8.47 1.76
C THR A 100 14.00 8.28 0.29
N ASN A 101 14.98 8.27 -0.62
CA ASN A 101 14.73 8.03 -2.04
C ASN A 101 14.34 6.58 -2.31
N VAL A 102 14.99 5.62 -1.64
CA VAL A 102 14.66 4.21 -1.73
C VAL A 102 13.27 3.94 -1.16
N GLU A 103 12.94 4.51 -0.01
CA GLU A 103 11.61 4.42 0.61
C GLU A 103 10.53 4.96 -0.35
N ALA A 104 10.73 6.15 -0.92
CA ALA A 104 9.81 6.71 -1.91
C ALA A 104 9.67 5.82 -3.16
N THR A 105 10.76 5.18 -3.60
CA THR A 105 10.73 4.25 -4.74
C THR A 105 9.97 2.98 -4.41
N ILE A 106 10.16 2.42 -3.20
CA ILE A 106 9.42 1.25 -2.71
C ILE A 106 7.93 1.57 -2.66
N THR A 107 7.52 2.69 -2.05
CA THR A 107 6.11 3.08 -1.98
C THR A 107 5.51 3.28 -3.38
N ALA A 108 6.26 3.86 -4.31
CA ALA A 108 5.82 4.01 -5.69
C ALA A 108 5.66 2.66 -6.41
N GLN A 109 6.56 1.71 -6.16
CA GLN A 109 6.47 0.35 -6.71
C GLN A 109 5.31 -0.43 -6.10
N GLU A 110 5.08 -0.35 -4.79
CA GLU A 110 3.93 -0.96 -4.12
C GLU A 110 2.61 -0.44 -4.72
N ALA A 111 2.50 0.88 -4.95
CA ALA A 111 1.34 1.46 -5.62
C ALA A 111 1.15 0.93 -7.06
N GLN A 112 2.25 0.71 -7.79
CA GLN A 112 2.19 0.10 -9.12
C GLN A 112 1.75 -1.36 -9.07
N VAL A 113 2.24 -2.14 -8.09
CA VAL A 113 1.82 -3.53 -7.89
C VAL A 113 0.33 -3.60 -7.61
N LEU A 114 -0.19 -2.79 -6.68
CA LEU A 114 -1.62 -2.72 -6.39
C LEU A 114 -2.45 -2.33 -7.63
N THR A 115 -1.94 -1.42 -8.45
CA THR A 115 -2.60 -1.02 -9.69
C THR A 115 -2.64 -2.18 -10.69
N LEU A 116 -1.53 -2.92 -10.84
CA LEU A 116 -1.45 -4.08 -11.73
C LEU A 116 -2.34 -5.23 -11.25
N GLU A 117 -2.37 -5.49 -9.93
CA GLU A 117 -3.28 -6.48 -9.33
C GLU A 117 -4.74 -6.14 -9.62
N SER A 118 -5.13 -4.87 -9.44
CA SER A 118 -6.47 -4.41 -9.77
C SER A 118 -6.80 -4.57 -11.27
N GLN A 119 -5.83 -4.32 -12.15
CA GLN A 119 -6.01 -4.54 -13.60
C GLN A 119 -6.17 -6.02 -13.93
N ILE A 120 -5.37 -6.90 -13.30
CA ILE A 120 -5.47 -8.36 -13.48
C ILE A 120 -6.85 -8.85 -13.03
N ASP A 121 -7.35 -8.40 -11.88
CA ASP A 121 -8.68 -8.76 -11.39
C ASP A 121 -9.80 -8.30 -12.32
N ALA A 122 -9.70 -7.08 -12.85
CA ALA A 122 -10.66 -6.56 -13.81
C ALA A 122 -10.64 -7.39 -15.12
N LEU A 123 -9.46 -7.74 -15.60
CA LEU A 123 -9.30 -8.53 -16.81
C LEU A 123 -9.81 -9.97 -16.63
N ASN A 124 -9.57 -10.58 -15.47
CA ASN A 124 -10.09 -11.90 -15.13
C ASN A 124 -11.62 -11.92 -15.13
N LYS A 125 -12.26 -10.92 -14.52
CA LYS A 125 -13.73 -10.77 -14.56
C LYS A 125 -14.26 -10.59 -15.98
N GLN A 126 -13.53 -9.86 -16.83
CA GLN A 126 -13.91 -9.70 -18.23
C GLN A 126 -13.81 -11.02 -19.00
N VAL A 127 -12.76 -11.81 -18.76
CA VAL A 127 -12.61 -13.15 -19.35
C VAL A 127 -13.72 -14.08 -18.91
N GLU A 128 -14.08 -14.08 -17.63
CA GLU A 128 -15.19 -14.89 -17.10
C GLU A 128 -16.52 -14.51 -17.77
N SER A 129 -16.84 -13.22 -17.83
CA SER A 129 -18.06 -12.74 -18.50
C SER A 129 -18.09 -13.08 -20.00
N LEU A 130 -16.94 -13.01 -20.70
CA LEU A 130 -16.86 -13.40 -22.11
C LEU A 130 -17.08 -14.90 -22.29
N ASN A 131 -16.56 -15.73 -21.39
CA ASN A 131 -16.78 -17.18 -21.43
C ASN A 131 -18.26 -17.54 -21.20
N GLU A 132 -18.93 -16.87 -20.26
CA GLU A 132 -20.38 -17.04 -20.06
C GLU A 132 -21.17 -16.65 -21.31
N GLN A 133 -20.82 -15.54 -21.96
CA GLN A 133 -21.45 -15.13 -23.22
C GLN A 133 -21.22 -16.15 -24.35
N ILE A 134 -20.02 -16.72 -24.45
CA ILE A 134 -19.71 -17.75 -25.45
C ILE A 134 -20.56 -19.01 -25.22
N GLU A 135 -20.72 -19.45 -23.97
CA GLU A 135 -21.55 -20.63 -23.67
C GLU A 135 -23.03 -20.34 -23.95
N GLY A 136 -23.53 -19.15 -23.58
CA GLY A 136 -24.89 -18.72 -23.91
C GLY A 136 -25.15 -18.69 -25.43
N LEU A 137 -24.22 -18.14 -26.22
CA LEU A 137 -24.31 -18.13 -27.68
C LEU A 137 -24.25 -19.53 -28.29
N LYS A 138 -23.52 -20.46 -27.64
CA LYS A 138 -23.44 -21.85 -28.08
C LYS A 138 -24.75 -22.59 -27.83
N GLU A 139 -25.39 -22.37 -26.68
CA GLU A 139 -26.72 -22.89 -26.38
C GLU A 139 -27.77 -22.30 -27.34
N GLU A 140 -27.75 -20.99 -27.56
CA GLU A 140 -28.64 -20.32 -28.52
C GLU A 140 -28.47 -20.89 -29.93
N LYS A 141 -27.23 -21.07 -30.39
CA LYS A 141 -26.95 -21.70 -31.69
C LYS A 141 -27.52 -23.12 -31.77
N GLN A 142 -27.40 -23.93 -30.72
CA GLN A 142 -27.96 -25.28 -30.70
C GLN A 142 -29.49 -25.25 -30.75
N ALA A 143 -30.12 -24.34 -30.01
CA ALA A 143 -31.56 -24.15 -30.06
C ALA A 143 -32.04 -23.73 -31.47
N LEU A 144 -31.35 -22.80 -32.12
CA LEU A 144 -31.66 -22.39 -33.49
C LEU A 144 -31.49 -23.54 -34.49
N LEU A 145 -30.46 -24.38 -34.34
CA LEU A 145 -30.28 -25.56 -35.20
C LEU A 145 -31.42 -26.57 -35.02
N ALA A 146 -31.86 -26.79 -33.77
CA ALA A 146 -33.00 -27.65 -33.49
C ALA A 146 -34.30 -27.07 -34.09
N GLU A 147 -34.50 -25.76 -33.97
CA GLU A 147 -35.65 -25.07 -34.56
C GLU A 147 -35.63 -25.15 -36.10
N GLN A 148 -34.46 -24.96 -36.72
CA GLN A 148 -34.29 -25.11 -38.16
C GLN A 148 -34.67 -26.53 -38.62
N GLY A 149 -34.22 -27.56 -37.92
CA GLY A 149 -34.59 -28.95 -38.23
C GLY A 149 -36.10 -29.20 -38.11
N LEU A 150 -36.76 -28.59 -37.13
CA LEU A 150 -38.21 -28.67 -36.98
C LEU A 150 -38.94 -27.98 -38.15
N HIS A 151 -38.49 -26.80 -38.58
CA HIS A 151 -39.08 -26.10 -39.73
C HIS A 151 -38.90 -26.88 -41.03
N GLU A 152 -37.73 -27.48 -41.24
CA GLU A 152 -37.45 -28.34 -42.40
C GLU A 152 -38.41 -29.54 -42.44
N LEU A 153 -38.58 -30.21 -41.29
CA LEU A 153 -39.51 -31.31 -41.11
C LEU A 153 -40.96 -30.88 -41.38
N GLN A 154 -41.36 -29.69 -40.92
CA GLN A 154 -42.68 -29.12 -41.19
C GLN A 154 -42.90 -28.84 -42.68
N ILE A 155 -41.89 -28.33 -43.40
CA ILE A 155 -41.99 -28.08 -44.84
C ILE A 155 -42.25 -29.37 -45.61
N VAL A 156 -41.49 -30.45 -45.32
CA VAL A 156 -41.67 -31.74 -45.97
C VAL A 156 -43.06 -32.31 -45.68
N LEU A 157 -43.54 -32.21 -44.43
CA LEU A 157 -44.89 -32.62 -44.07
C LEU A 157 -45.97 -31.84 -44.84
N LEU A 158 -45.84 -30.52 -44.98
CA LEU A 158 -46.78 -29.72 -45.75
C LEU A 158 -46.77 -30.07 -47.24
N GLN A 159 -45.59 -30.36 -47.81
CA GLN A 159 -45.46 -30.78 -49.20
C GLN A 159 -46.11 -32.16 -49.44
N THR A 160 -45.88 -33.13 -48.56
CA THR A 160 -46.52 -34.45 -48.66
C THR A 160 -48.04 -34.32 -48.58
N HIS A 161 -48.55 -33.49 -47.67
CA HIS A 161 -49.98 -33.23 -47.54
C HIS A 161 -50.57 -32.56 -48.80
N ALA A 162 -49.87 -31.58 -49.37
CA ALA A 162 -50.29 -30.94 -50.62
C ALA A 162 -50.32 -31.92 -51.80
N ASN A 163 -49.35 -32.86 -51.88
CA ASN A 163 -49.32 -33.90 -52.89
C ASN A 163 -50.48 -34.90 -52.73
N VAL A 164 -50.81 -35.29 -51.50
CA VAL A 164 -51.96 -36.15 -51.21
C VAL A 164 -53.27 -35.47 -51.60
N LEU A 165 -53.47 -34.20 -51.23
CA LEU A 165 -54.66 -33.43 -51.64
C LEU A 165 -54.76 -33.29 -53.16
N SER A 166 -53.64 -33.02 -53.83
CA SER A 166 -53.59 -32.94 -55.29
C SER A 166 -53.93 -34.28 -55.95
N ALA A 167 -53.51 -35.40 -55.35
CA ALA A 167 -53.89 -36.73 -55.81
C ALA A 167 -55.39 -37.00 -55.64
N GLN A 168 -55.98 -36.57 -54.52
CA GLN A 168 -57.43 -36.68 -54.29
C GLN A 168 -58.22 -35.89 -55.34
N ILE A 169 -57.79 -34.67 -55.66
CA ILE A 169 -58.40 -33.86 -56.73
C ILE A 169 -58.27 -34.57 -58.08
N ALA A 170 -57.09 -35.11 -58.42
CA ALA A 170 -56.89 -35.84 -59.66
C ALA A 170 -57.77 -37.11 -59.78
N LEU A 171 -58.03 -37.79 -58.66
CA LEU A 171 -58.97 -38.91 -58.62
C LEU A 171 -60.41 -38.45 -58.87
N PHE A 172 -60.82 -37.33 -58.28
CA PHE A 172 -62.14 -36.72 -58.51
C PHE A 172 -62.33 -36.30 -59.97
N GLU A 173 -61.29 -35.75 -60.60
CA GLU A 173 -61.25 -35.40 -62.03
C GLU A 173 -61.16 -36.62 -62.97
N SER A 174 -61.25 -37.84 -62.45
CA SER A 174 -61.15 -39.10 -63.22
C SER A 174 -59.80 -39.29 -63.94
N ASN A 175 -58.71 -38.75 -63.38
CA ASN A 175 -57.35 -38.94 -63.89
C ASN A 175 -56.49 -39.80 -62.92
N PRO A 176 -56.63 -41.14 -62.97
CA PRO A 176 -55.94 -42.04 -62.05
C PRO A 176 -54.42 -42.12 -62.31
N ALA A 177 -53.97 -41.85 -63.55
CA ALA A 177 -52.56 -41.84 -63.88
C ALA A 177 -51.82 -40.69 -63.16
N ARG A 178 -52.41 -39.49 -63.17
CA ARG A 178 -51.87 -38.33 -62.46
C ARG A 178 -51.88 -38.52 -60.94
N ALA A 179 -52.96 -39.07 -60.40
CA ALA A 179 -53.05 -39.37 -58.97
C ALA A 179 -51.93 -40.33 -58.50
N ARG A 180 -51.62 -41.37 -59.27
CA ARG A 180 -50.54 -42.32 -58.95
C ARG A 180 -49.16 -41.67 -58.89
N ILE A 181 -48.87 -40.74 -59.81
CA ILE A 181 -47.59 -40.02 -59.82
C ILE A 181 -47.47 -39.12 -58.58
N LEU A 182 -48.53 -38.40 -58.23
CA LEU A 182 -48.56 -37.52 -57.05
C LEU A 182 -48.40 -38.30 -55.74
N LEU A 183 -49.05 -39.47 -55.62
CA LEU A 183 -48.88 -40.34 -54.45
C LEU A 183 -47.47 -40.94 -54.37
N LYS A 184 -46.86 -41.28 -55.51
CA LYS A 184 -45.47 -41.75 -55.55
C LYS A 184 -44.51 -40.66 -55.05
N ASN A 185 -44.66 -39.43 -55.52
CA ASN A 185 -43.85 -38.31 -55.06
C ASN A 185 -44.07 -38.03 -53.55
N ALA A 186 -45.31 -38.13 -53.06
CA ALA A 186 -45.59 -38.02 -51.63
C ALA A 186 -44.90 -39.12 -50.81
N SER A 187 -44.87 -40.35 -51.32
CA SER A 187 -44.16 -41.45 -50.65
C SER A 187 -42.65 -41.29 -50.66
N GLU A 188 -42.07 -40.72 -51.71
CA GLU A 188 -40.63 -40.41 -51.78
C GLU A 188 -40.26 -39.30 -50.79
N GLN A 189 -41.06 -38.23 -50.70
CA GLN A 189 -40.86 -37.15 -49.72
C GLN A 189 -41.03 -37.63 -48.27
N LEU A 190 -41.93 -38.59 -48.02
CA LEU A 190 -42.09 -39.17 -46.69
C LEU A 190 -40.90 -40.08 -46.31
N ALA A 191 -40.29 -40.75 -47.29
CA ALA A 191 -39.06 -41.50 -47.05
C ALA A 191 -37.89 -40.55 -46.74
N GLU A 192 -37.81 -39.41 -47.42
CA GLU A 192 -36.83 -38.34 -47.10
C GLU A 192 -37.05 -37.78 -45.68
N PHE A 193 -38.31 -37.54 -45.29
CA PHE A 193 -38.68 -37.15 -43.93
C PHE A 193 -38.21 -38.16 -42.87
N GLU A 194 -38.36 -39.46 -43.13
CA GLU A 194 -37.91 -40.53 -42.21
C GLU A 194 -36.38 -40.50 -42.01
N THR A 195 -35.62 -40.07 -43.02
CA THR A 195 -34.16 -39.90 -42.90
C THR A 195 -33.73 -38.62 -42.19
N MET A 196 -34.62 -37.63 -42.05
CA MET A 196 -34.36 -36.34 -41.38
C MET A 196 -34.73 -36.35 -39.89
N LEU A 197 -35.41 -37.39 -39.41
CA LEU A 197 -35.71 -37.57 -37.99
C LEU A 197 -34.43 -37.93 -37.21
N PRO A 198 -34.13 -37.25 -36.09
CA PRO A 198 -32.99 -37.56 -35.24
C PRO A 198 -33.14 -38.86 -34.45
#